data_AF-A0A959AZC5-F1
#
_entry.id   AF-A0A959AZC5-F1
#
_cell.length_a   1.000
_cell.length_b   1.000
_cell.length_c   1.000
_cell.angle_alpha   90.00
_cell.angle_beta   90.00
_cell.angle_gamma   90.00
#
_symmetry.space_group_name_H-M   'P 1'
#
loop_
_entity.id
_entity.type
_entity.pdbx_description
1 polymer ?
#
loop_
_entity_poly.entity_id
_entity_poly.type
_entity_poly.pdbx_seq_one_letter_code
_entity_poly.pdbx_strand_id
1 'polypeptide(L)'
;FYSQVFSGRAAYIHFGALLGTLMAGNVFFVIIPAQKAMVHAAKNHLPLDPNLGKFAGLRSLHNNYLTLPVLFVMISNHFPSTFGHEYPWAVLMAISLGTAGIKHYLNLREKGQQSVWVMPASIVLLLSIAFYTAPVPKGGACTEPVPFDRVYAIIKARCQSCHSSRPSDDTWTAPPNGVVYDTPADIAKLTDKILLRAVLTETMPPNNKTGITPEERDALRCWIEQGAEVR
;
A
#
# COMPACT_ATOMS: atom_id res chain seq x y z
N PHE A 1 -14.40 9.06 -2.74
CA PHE A 1 -14.32 9.92 -1.55
C PHE A 1 -12.90 9.97 -0.98
N TYR A 2 -12.35 8.88 -0.42
CA TYR A 2 -11.03 8.93 0.23
C TYR A 2 -9.90 9.49 -0.64
N SER A 3 -9.79 9.07 -1.90
CA SER A 3 -8.77 9.57 -2.84
C SER A 3 -8.94 11.02 -3.29
N GLN A 4 -10.07 11.65 -2.97
CA GLN A 4 -10.37 13.06 -3.28
C GLN A 4 -10.09 13.97 -2.08
N VAL A 5 -10.08 13.41 -0.87
CA VAL A 5 -9.93 14.17 0.40
C VAL A 5 -8.56 13.93 1.04
N PHE A 6 -8.01 12.73 0.87
CA PHE A 6 -6.74 12.33 1.48
C PHE A 6 -5.69 12.01 0.42
N SER A 7 -4.42 12.10 0.81
CA SER A 7 -3.31 11.58 0.00
C SER A 7 -3.50 10.08 -0.29
N GLY A 8 -2.97 9.57 -1.40
CA GLY A 8 -3.12 8.17 -1.79
C GLY A 8 -2.75 7.18 -0.68
N ARG A 9 -1.64 7.44 0.01
CA ARG A 9 -1.22 6.67 1.20
C ARG A 9 -2.28 6.68 2.30
N ALA A 10 -2.75 7.87 2.69
CA ALA A 10 -3.75 7.99 3.75
C ALA A 10 -5.08 7.34 3.33
N ALA A 11 -5.50 7.49 2.08
CA ALA A 11 -6.70 6.86 1.55
C ALA A 11 -6.68 5.33 1.67
N TYR A 12 -5.54 4.69 1.37
CA TYR A 12 -5.38 3.24 1.52
C TYR A 12 -5.49 2.83 3.00
N ILE A 13 -4.79 3.52 3.91
CA ILE A 13 -4.85 3.21 5.34
C ILE A 13 -6.28 3.32 5.89
N HIS A 14 -7.02 4.38 5.52
CA HIS A 14 -8.39 4.56 5.97
C HIS A 14 -9.34 3.50 5.40
N PHE A 15 -9.14 3.10 4.14
CA PHE A 15 -9.91 2.00 3.56
C PHE A 15 -9.62 0.67 4.29
N GLY A 16 -8.36 0.40 4.62
CA GLY A 16 -7.97 -0.77 5.41
C GLY A 16 -8.59 -0.77 6.81
N ALA A 17 -8.58 0.38 7.48
CA ALA A 17 -9.22 0.57 8.77
C ALA A 17 -10.73 0.30 8.70
N LEU A 18 -11.43 0.82 7.68
CA LEU A 18 -12.84 0.55 7.44
C LEU A 18 -13.12 -0.95 7.31
N LEU A 19 -12.37 -1.66 6.47
CA LEU A 19 -12.54 -3.11 6.30
C LEU A 19 -12.28 -3.87 7.61
N GLY A 20 -11.23 -3.50 8.34
CA GLY A 20 -10.90 -4.08 9.64
C GLY A 20 -12.01 -3.86 10.68
N THR A 21 -12.58 -2.65 10.74
CA THR A 21 -13.71 -2.33 11.62
C THR A 21 -14.95 -3.16 11.28
N LEU A 22 -15.27 -3.34 9.99
CA LEU A 22 -16.37 -4.21 9.57
C LEU A 22 -16.13 -5.67 9.97
N MET A 23 -14.90 -6.17 9.82
CA MET A 23 -14.54 -7.52 10.22
C MET A 23 -14.64 -7.73 11.74
N ALA A 24 -14.14 -6.77 12.52
CA ALA A 24 -14.24 -6.79 13.99
C ALA A 24 -15.71 -6.71 14.44
N GLY A 25 -16.52 -5.87 13.81
CA GLY A 25 -17.95 -5.77 14.06
C GLY A 25 -18.69 -7.07 13.80
N ASN A 26 -18.42 -7.74 12.67
CA ASN A 26 -18.97 -9.06 12.36
C ASN A 26 -18.64 -10.09 13.47
N VAL A 27 -17.42 -10.05 14.00
CA VAL A 27 -16.98 -10.96 15.07
C VAL A 27 -17.67 -10.64 16.39
N PHE A 28 -17.59 -9.39 16.83
CA PHE A 28 -18.03 -8.97 18.15
C PHE A 28 -19.55 -9.02 18.31
N PHE A 29 -20.31 -8.56 17.31
CA PHE A 29 -21.76 -8.44 17.41
C PHE A 29 -22.53 -9.66 16.92
N VAL A 30 -21.94 -10.53 16.08
CA VAL A 30 -22.68 -11.67 15.50
C VAL A 30 -22.02 -13.01 15.81
N ILE A 31 -20.74 -13.17 15.52
CA ILE A 31 -20.08 -14.49 15.62
C ILE A 31 -19.91 -14.92 17.08
N ILE A 32 -19.33 -14.07 17.95
CA ILE A 32 -19.10 -14.41 19.36
C ILE A 32 -20.41 -14.71 20.11
N PRO A 33 -21.46 -13.87 20.03
CA PRO A 33 -22.73 -14.17 20.71
C PRO A 33 -23.36 -15.48 20.23
N ALA A 34 -23.38 -15.72 18.90
CA ALA A 34 -23.93 -16.95 18.34
C ALA A 34 -23.14 -18.20 18.80
N GLN A 35 -21.80 -18.12 18.80
CA GLN A 35 -20.94 -19.20 19.29
C GLN A 35 -21.18 -19.49 20.78
N LYS A 36 -21.27 -18.46 21.62
CA LYS A 36 -21.58 -18.62 23.05
C LYS A 36 -22.93 -19.30 23.27
N ALA A 37 -23.96 -18.90 22.53
CA ALA A 37 -25.30 -19.50 22.62
C ALA A 37 -25.31 -20.97 22.18
N MET A 38 -24.64 -21.31 21.07
CA MET A 38 -24.54 -22.69 20.60
C MET A 38 -23.75 -23.58 21.58
N VAL A 39 -22.64 -23.08 22.15
CA VAL A 39 -21.88 -23.80 23.18
C VAL A 39 -22.70 -24.01 24.45
N HIS A 40 -23.48 -23.02 24.87
CA HIS A 40 -24.38 -23.14 26.02
C HIS A 40 -25.47 -24.19 25.78
N ALA A 41 -26.12 -24.17 24.60
CA ALA A 41 -27.14 -25.16 24.26
C ALA A 41 -26.55 -26.59 24.24
N ALA A 42 -25.37 -26.78 23.63
CA ALA A 42 -24.69 -28.06 23.59
C ALA A 42 -24.32 -28.59 24.99
N LYS A 43 -23.82 -27.72 25.88
CA LYS A 43 -23.46 -28.10 27.26
C LYS A 43 -24.64 -28.53 28.12
N ASN A 44 -25.81 -27.94 27.86
CA ASN A 44 -27.03 -28.22 28.62
C ASN A 44 -27.96 -29.22 27.92
N HIS A 45 -27.49 -29.88 26.85
CA HIS A 45 -28.29 -30.81 26.03
C HIS A 45 -29.60 -30.19 25.50
N LEU A 46 -29.60 -28.87 25.27
CA LEU A 46 -30.73 -28.15 24.68
C LEU A 46 -30.69 -28.24 23.15
N PRO A 47 -31.85 -28.11 22.46
CA PRO A 47 -31.90 -28.04 21.01
C PRO A 47 -31.02 -26.90 20.46
N LEU A 48 -30.20 -27.19 19.46
CA LEU A 48 -29.39 -26.19 18.76
C LEU A 48 -30.25 -25.41 17.77
N ASP A 49 -30.25 -24.07 17.86
CA ASP A 49 -30.87 -23.22 16.83
C ASP A 49 -29.99 -23.15 15.57
N PRO A 50 -30.41 -23.75 14.44
CA PRO A 50 -29.63 -23.74 13.21
C PRO A 50 -29.49 -22.35 12.60
N ASN A 51 -30.36 -21.39 12.94
CA ASN A 51 -30.30 -20.04 12.39
C ASN A 51 -29.09 -19.28 12.93
N LEU A 52 -28.73 -19.46 14.21
CA LEU A 52 -27.52 -18.89 14.80
C LEU A 52 -26.26 -19.31 14.04
N GLY A 53 -26.16 -20.61 13.74
CA GLY A 53 -25.05 -21.16 12.95
C GLY A 53 -25.00 -20.59 11.53
N LYS A 54 -26.15 -20.47 10.86
CA LYS A 54 -26.24 -19.90 9.51
C LYS A 54 -25.82 -18.43 9.47
N PHE A 55 -26.33 -17.59 10.38
CA PHE A 55 -26.00 -16.17 10.43
C PHE A 55 -24.53 -15.92 10.80
N ALA A 56 -24.01 -16.64 11.80
CA ALA A 56 -22.60 -16.57 12.16
C ALA A 56 -21.68 -17.06 11.02
N GLY A 57 -22.08 -18.15 10.34
CA GLY A 57 -21.38 -18.67 9.17
C GLY A 57 -21.34 -17.67 8.01
N LEU A 58 -22.44 -16.96 7.74
CA LEU A 58 -22.48 -15.91 6.72
C LEU A 58 -21.53 -14.75 7.03
N ARG A 59 -21.48 -14.29 8.29
CA ARG A 59 -20.55 -13.24 8.71
C ARG A 59 -19.10 -13.69 8.68
N SER A 60 -18.83 -14.94 9.05
CA SER A 60 -17.52 -15.56 8.91
C SER A 60 -17.09 -15.62 7.43
N LEU A 61 -18.01 -15.97 6.53
CA LEU A 61 -17.78 -15.96 5.10
C LEU A 61 -17.45 -14.54 4.59
N HIS A 62 -18.20 -13.52 4.99
CA HIS A 62 -17.87 -12.12 4.66
C HIS A 62 -16.46 -11.76 5.11
N ASN A 63 -16.08 -12.08 6.35
CA ASN A 63 -14.73 -11.83 6.84
C ASN A 63 -13.68 -12.60 6.02
N ASN A 64 -13.96 -13.83 5.62
CA ASN A 64 -13.04 -14.62 4.79
C ASN A 64 -12.76 -13.94 3.44
N TYR A 65 -13.78 -13.38 2.77
CA TYR A 65 -13.58 -12.59 1.55
C TYR A 65 -12.72 -11.34 1.78
N LEU A 66 -12.85 -10.70 2.94
CA LEU A 66 -12.10 -9.47 3.27
C LEU A 66 -10.65 -9.72 3.69
N THR A 67 -10.28 -10.94 4.05
CA THR A 67 -8.92 -11.24 4.57
C THR A 67 -7.79 -10.84 3.61
N LEU A 68 -7.82 -11.26 2.34
CA LEU A 68 -6.76 -10.92 1.39
C LEU A 68 -6.76 -9.44 0.98
N PRO A 69 -7.92 -8.80 0.71
CA PRO A 69 -7.97 -7.35 0.51
C PRO A 69 -7.39 -6.56 1.70
N VAL A 70 -7.76 -6.91 2.93
CA VAL A 70 -7.24 -6.23 4.13
C VAL A 70 -5.73 -6.42 4.27
N LEU A 71 -5.24 -7.64 4.08
CA LEU A 71 -3.81 -7.94 4.14
C LEU A 71 -3.02 -7.11 3.10
N PHE A 72 -3.54 -7.05 1.87
CA PHE A 72 -2.94 -6.21 0.83
C PHE A 72 -2.87 -4.75 1.26
N VAL A 73 -3.99 -4.19 1.76
CA VAL A 73 -4.04 -2.78 2.16
C VAL A 73 -3.07 -2.48 3.30
N MET A 74 -2.92 -3.37 4.28
CA MET A 74 -1.97 -3.21 5.38
C MET A 74 -0.51 -3.16 4.88
N ILE A 75 -0.17 -4.00 3.90
CA ILE A 75 1.20 -4.10 3.35
C ILE A 75 1.44 -3.04 2.25
N SER A 76 0.39 -2.51 1.62
CA SER A 76 0.47 -1.59 0.49
C SER A 76 1.36 -0.36 0.72
N ASN A 77 1.54 0.07 1.97
CA ASN A 77 2.43 1.17 2.33
C ASN A 77 3.90 0.93 1.93
N HIS A 78 4.29 -0.33 1.76
CA HIS A 78 5.60 -0.76 1.27
C HIS A 78 5.73 -0.71 -0.25
N PHE A 79 4.62 -0.57 -0.98
CA PHE A 79 4.56 -0.58 -2.44
C PHE A 79 4.06 0.77 -2.97
N PRO A 80 4.92 1.81 -3.01
CA PRO A 80 4.51 3.16 -3.42
C PRO A 80 3.90 3.25 -4.81
N SER A 81 4.25 2.34 -5.72
CA SER A 81 3.69 2.25 -7.05
C SER A 81 2.16 2.12 -7.06
N THR A 82 1.56 1.50 -6.05
CA THR A 82 0.10 1.31 -6.03
C THR A 82 -0.65 2.59 -5.66
N PHE A 83 -0.16 3.33 -4.67
CA PHE A 83 -0.85 4.51 -4.14
C PHE A 83 -0.31 5.85 -4.67
N GLY A 84 0.86 5.85 -5.32
CA GLY A 84 1.45 6.99 -6.02
C GLY A 84 1.04 7.10 -7.50
N HIS A 85 0.22 6.17 -8.00
CA HIS A 85 -0.33 6.22 -9.36
C HIS A 85 -1.38 7.33 -9.50
N GLU A 86 -1.66 7.80 -10.72
CA GLU A 86 -2.68 8.82 -11.03
C GLU A 86 -4.09 8.42 -10.56
N TYR A 87 -4.40 7.12 -10.67
CA TYR A 87 -5.68 6.51 -10.29
C TYR A 87 -5.55 5.51 -9.14
N PRO A 88 -5.14 5.94 -7.93
CA PRO A 88 -4.83 5.01 -6.83
C PRO A 88 -6.08 4.27 -6.35
N TRP A 89 -7.25 4.89 -6.44
CA TRP A 89 -8.52 4.24 -6.07
C TRP A 89 -8.88 3.07 -7.00
N ALA A 90 -8.56 3.19 -8.30
CA ALA A 90 -8.85 2.15 -9.29
C ALA A 90 -7.91 0.95 -9.10
N VAL A 91 -6.63 1.22 -8.83
CA VAL A 91 -5.64 0.21 -8.47
C VAL A 91 -6.09 -0.56 -7.22
N LEU A 92 -6.47 0.15 -6.16
CA LEU A 92 -6.98 -0.44 -4.93
C LEU A 92 -8.21 -1.33 -5.17
N MET A 93 -9.16 -0.85 -5.97
CA MET A 93 -10.37 -1.59 -6.31
C MET A 93 -10.04 -2.87 -7.08
N ALA A 94 -9.19 -2.78 -8.11
CA ALA A 94 -8.83 -3.92 -8.94
C ALA A 94 -8.08 -4.99 -8.14
N ILE A 95 -7.13 -4.60 -7.28
CA ILE A 95 -6.41 -5.55 -6.42
C ILE A 95 -7.35 -6.17 -5.38
N SER A 96 -8.26 -5.38 -4.79
CA SER A 96 -9.27 -5.89 -3.84
C SER A 96 -10.19 -6.90 -4.51
N LEU A 97 -10.63 -6.65 -5.75
CA LEU A 97 -11.46 -7.59 -6.52
C LEU A 97 -10.69 -8.86 -6.89
N GLY A 98 -9.44 -8.74 -7.36
CA GLY A 98 -8.60 -9.88 -7.68
C GLY A 98 -8.35 -10.77 -6.47
N THR A 99 -7.98 -10.18 -5.33
CA THR A 99 -7.75 -10.92 -4.08
C THR A 99 -9.03 -11.52 -3.49
N ALA A 100 -10.16 -10.80 -3.54
CA ALA A 100 -11.46 -11.36 -3.15
C ALA A 100 -11.91 -12.50 -4.08
N GLY A 101 -11.58 -12.43 -5.37
CA GLY A 101 -11.84 -13.48 -6.36
C GLY A 101 -11.04 -14.76 -6.09
N ILE A 102 -9.76 -14.64 -5.67
CA ILE A 102 -8.98 -15.80 -5.20
C ILE A 102 -9.69 -16.45 -4.01
N LYS A 103 -10.15 -15.66 -3.03
CA LYS A 103 -10.93 -16.20 -1.90
C LYS A 103 -12.26 -16.80 -2.34
N HIS A 104 -12.93 -16.22 -3.33
CA HIS A 104 -14.14 -16.78 -3.91
C HIS A 104 -13.91 -18.19 -4.44
N TYR A 105 -12.86 -18.37 -5.24
CA TYR A 105 -12.48 -19.68 -5.76
C TYR A 105 -12.20 -20.69 -4.65
N LEU A 106 -11.41 -20.31 -3.64
CA LEU A 106 -11.08 -21.20 -2.52
C LEU A 106 -12.34 -21.61 -1.73
N ASN A 107 -13.24 -20.67 -1.46
CA ASN A 107 -14.51 -20.94 -0.78
C ASN A 107 -15.43 -21.87 -1.59
N LEU A 108 -15.46 -21.75 -2.92
CA LEU A 108 -16.24 -22.64 -3.78
C LEU A 108 -15.62 -24.04 -3.84
N ARG A 109 -14.29 -24.12 -3.92
CA ARG A 109 -13.54 -25.38 -3.90
C ARG A 109 -13.77 -26.16 -2.61
N GLU A 110 -13.75 -25.49 -1.45
CA GLU A 110 -14.07 -26.10 -0.15
C GLU A 110 -15.51 -26.64 -0.09
N LYS A 111 -16.44 -26.06 -0.85
CA LYS A 111 -17.82 -26.55 -1.01
C LYS A 111 -17.97 -27.64 -2.07
N GLY A 112 -16.88 -28.11 -2.68
CA GLY A 112 -16.91 -29.08 -3.78
C GLY A 112 -17.41 -28.53 -5.12
N GLN A 113 -17.58 -27.21 -5.24
CA GLN A 113 -18.02 -26.57 -6.48
C GLN A 113 -16.82 -26.17 -7.34
N GLN A 114 -16.90 -26.46 -8.65
CA GLN A 114 -15.83 -26.14 -9.59
C GLN A 114 -16.10 -24.78 -10.22
N SER A 115 -15.21 -23.81 -9.94
CA SER A 115 -15.22 -22.48 -10.56
C SER A 115 -13.89 -22.22 -11.25
N VAL A 116 -13.61 -23.02 -12.27
CA VAL A 116 -12.28 -23.14 -12.89
C VAL A 116 -11.76 -21.79 -13.41
N TRP A 117 -12.65 -20.90 -13.85
CA TRP A 117 -12.27 -19.61 -14.46
C TRP A 117 -12.00 -18.48 -13.47
N VAL A 118 -12.53 -18.54 -12.24
CA VAL A 118 -12.37 -17.44 -11.28
C VAL A 118 -10.91 -17.26 -10.89
N MET A 119 -10.18 -18.35 -10.61
CA MET A 119 -8.78 -18.26 -10.22
C MET A 119 -7.89 -17.69 -11.33
N PRO A 120 -7.89 -18.22 -12.58
CA PRO A 120 -7.15 -17.62 -13.68
C PRO A 120 -7.52 -16.15 -13.93
N ALA A 121 -8.81 -15.80 -13.92
CA ALA A 121 -9.24 -14.43 -14.12
C ALA A 121 -8.71 -13.48 -13.03
N SER A 122 -8.75 -13.90 -11.76
CA SER A 122 -8.18 -13.14 -10.65
C SER A 122 -6.66 -12.98 -10.77
N ILE A 123 -5.93 -14.04 -11.16
CA ILE A 123 -4.47 -13.98 -11.35
C ILE A 123 -4.13 -13.03 -12.50
N VAL A 124 -4.80 -13.16 -13.65
CA VAL A 124 -4.57 -12.28 -14.80
C VAL A 124 -4.86 -10.83 -14.44
N LEU A 125 -5.95 -10.55 -13.71
CA LEU A 125 -6.26 -9.21 -13.23
C LEU A 125 -5.13 -8.65 -12.34
N LEU A 126 -4.66 -9.42 -11.36
CA LEU A 126 -3.59 -8.98 -10.46
C LEU A 126 -2.27 -8.74 -11.19
N LEU A 127 -1.88 -9.63 -12.10
CA LEU A 127 -0.68 -9.47 -12.92
C LEU A 127 -0.78 -8.26 -13.86
N SER A 128 -1.95 -8.06 -14.46
CA SER A 128 -2.20 -6.91 -15.35
C SER A 128 -2.04 -5.60 -14.60
N ILE A 129 -2.60 -5.50 -13.39
CA ILE A 129 -2.47 -4.30 -12.54
C ILE A 129 -1.03 -4.13 -12.03
N ALA A 130 -0.35 -5.21 -11.66
CA ALA A 130 1.06 -5.15 -11.24
C ALA A 130 1.95 -4.60 -12.36
N PHE A 131 1.75 -5.07 -13.60
CA PHE A 131 2.48 -4.57 -14.76
C PHE A 131 2.11 -3.12 -15.09
N TYR A 132 0.81 -2.80 -15.08
CA TYR A 132 0.32 -1.45 -15.39
C TYR A 132 0.81 -0.39 -14.40
N THR A 133 0.95 -0.75 -13.13
CA THR A 133 1.43 0.16 -12.06
C THR A 133 2.94 0.13 -11.89
N ALA A 134 3.68 -0.61 -12.73
CA ALA A 134 5.13 -0.66 -12.64
C ALA A 134 5.72 0.76 -12.84
N PRO A 135 6.61 1.22 -11.95
CA PRO A 135 7.19 2.54 -12.05
C PRO A 135 8.12 2.61 -13.27
N VAL A 136 7.83 3.51 -14.21
CA VAL A 136 8.68 3.81 -15.37
C VAL A 136 9.30 5.21 -15.21
N PRO A 137 10.59 5.38 -15.54
CA PRO A 137 11.22 6.70 -15.56
C PRO A 137 10.46 7.62 -16.51
N LYS A 138 10.05 8.78 -16.00
CA LYS A 138 9.54 9.88 -16.82
C LYS A 138 10.71 10.82 -17.11
N GLY A 139 10.92 11.16 -18.38
CA GLY A 139 11.96 12.11 -18.78
C GLY A 139 12.60 11.76 -20.13
N GLY A 140 13.30 12.73 -20.71
CA GLY A 140 14.08 12.56 -21.94
C GLY A 140 15.45 11.93 -21.68
N ALA A 141 16.25 11.79 -22.74
CA ALA A 141 17.64 11.33 -22.60
C ALA A 141 18.47 12.31 -21.75
N CYS A 142 19.22 11.79 -20.79
CA CYS A 142 20.10 12.57 -19.91
C CYS A 142 21.43 12.88 -20.59
N THR A 143 21.41 13.84 -21.52
CA THR A 143 22.58 14.16 -22.37
C THR A 143 23.61 15.06 -21.69
N GLU A 144 23.17 15.93 -20.77
CA GLU A 144 24.07 16.84 -20.05
C GLU A 144 24.45 16.25 -18.68
N PRO A 145 25.74 16.21 -18.31
CA PRO A 145 26.17 15.76 -16.99
C PRO A 145 25.56 16.62 -15.88
N VAL A 146 24.92 15.98 -14.90
CA VAL A 146 24.37 16.65 -13.73
C VAL A 146 25.41 16.61 -12.61
N PRO A 147 26.00 17.76 -12.21
CA PRO A 147 27.01 17.78 -11.16
C PRO A 147 26.39 17.53 -9.78
N PHE A 148 27.16 16.91 -8.88
CA PHE A 148 26.67 16.51 -7.57
C PHE A 148 26.29 17.69 -6.67
N ASP A 149 26.91 18.85 -6.84
CA ASP A 149 26.58 20.08 -6.09
C ASP A 149 25.11 20.50 -6.28
N ARG A 150 24.59 20.39 -7.51
CA ARG A 150 23.18 20.63 -7.83
C ARG A 150 22.27 19.63 -7.14
N VAL A 151 22.63 18.34 -7.17
CA VAL A 151 21.86 17.28 -6.49
C VAL A 151 21.88 17.47 -4.97
N TYR A 152 23.04 17.80 -4.41
CA TYR A 152 23.22 18.04 -2.99
C TYR A 152 22.39 19.23 -2.51
N ALA A 153 22.32 20.31 -3.31
CA ALA A 153 21.45 21.45 -3.02
C ALA A 153 19.97 21.06 -2.99
N ILE A 154 19.51 20.24 -3.95
CA ILE A 154 18.13 19.73 -3.99
C ILE A 154 17.85 18.87 -2.74
N ILE A 155 18.73 17.92 -2.41
CA ILE A 155 18.54 17.03 -1.25
C ILE A 155 18.51 17.82 0.06
N LYS A 156 19.41 18.80 0.21
CA LYS A 156 19.43 19.68 1.37
C LYS A 156 18.13 20.47 1.52
N ALA A 157 17.64 21.06 0.42
CA ALA A 157 16.42 21.86 0.44
C ALA A 157 15.13 21.04 0.58
N ARG A 158 15.07 19.86 -0.04
CA ARG A 158 13.82 19.09 -0.19
C ARG A 158 13.69 17.91 0.76
N CYS A 159 14.80 17.35 1.24
CA CYS A 159 14.83 16.05 1.94
C CYS A 159 15.39 16.12 3.37
N GLN A 160 16.47 16.87 3.59
CA GLN A 160 17.20 16.84 4.88
C GLN A 160 16.37 17.35 6.08
N SER A 161 15.35 18.19 5.87
CA SER A 161 14.47 18.65 6.96
C SER A 161 13.84 17.48 7.74
N CYS A 162 13.55 16.37 7.05
CA CYS A 162 13.00 15.15 7.65
C CYS A 162 14.03 14.00 7.70
N HIS A 163 14.93 13.91 6.72
CA HIS A 163 15.88 12.81 6.55
C HIS A 163 17.29 13.22 6.97
N SER A 164 17.43 13.67 8.22
CA SER A 164 18.70 14.02 8.87
C SER A 164 18.84 13.27 10.20
N SER A 165 20.06 13.13 10.73
CA SER A 165 20.28 12.70 12.13
C SER A 165 19.69 13.67 13.16
N ARG A 166 19.46 14.93 12.76
CA ARG A 166 18.78 15.95 13.56
C ARG A 166 17.71 16.64 12.70
N PRO A 167 16.55 16.00 12.48
CA PRO A 167 15.47 16.59 11.71
C PRO A 167 15.03 17.94 12.28
N SER A 168 14.70 18.87 11.38
CA SER A 168 14.21 20.21 11.72
C SER A 168 12.71 20.36 11.46
N ASP A 169 12.04 19.30 11.01
CA ASP A 169 10.62 19.30 10.72
C ASP A 169 9.77 19.18 12.00
N ASP A 170 8.71 19.98 12.11
CA ASP A 170 7.83 20.02 13.29
C ASP A 170 7.10 18.70 13.54
N THR A 171 6.88 17.88 12.51
CA THR A 171 6.15 16.61 12.60
C THR A 171 7.10 15.43 12.73
N TRP A 172 8.21 15.44 11.99
CA TRP A 172 9.16 14.33 11.95
C TRP A 172 10.38 14.64 12.80
N THR A 173 10.33 14.32 14.09
CA THR A 173 11.43 14.53 15.04
C THR A 173 12.53 13.45 14.98
N ALA A 174 12.31 12.40 14.18
CA ALA A 174 13.28 11.35 13.87
C ALA A 174 13.20 10.99 12.37
N PRO A 175 14.33 10.60 11.74
CA PRO A 175 14.34 10.27 10.32
C PRO A 175 13.42 9.09 10.01
N PRO A 176 12.40 9.26 9.14
CA PRO A 176 11.48 8.18 8.80
C PRO A 176 12.23 6.97 8.22
N ASN A 177 11.91 5.76 8.72
CA ASN A 177 12.58 4.51 8.37
C ASN A 177 14.11 4.52 8.58
N GLY A 178 14.64 5.41 9.44
CA GLY A 178 16.09 5.55 9.68
C GLY A 178 16.88 6.04 8.45
N VAL A 179 16.20 6.62 7.46
CA VAL A 179 16.83 7.13 6.23
C VAL A 179 17.39 8.53 6.50
N VAL A 180 18.69 8.70 6.28
CA VAL A 180 19.43 9.94 6.54
C VAL A 180 20.25 10.32 5.31
N TYR A 181 20.36 11.62 5.03
CA TYR A 181 21.10 12.19 3.90
C TYR A 181 22.09 13.27 4.34
N ASP A 182 22.70 13.14 5.52
CA ASP A 182 23.59 14.16 6.10
C ASP A 182 24.90 14.30 5.32
N THR A 183 25.42 13.20 4.75
CA THR A 183 26.67 13.19 3.98
C THR A 183 26.47 12.77 2.53
N PRO A 184 27.38 13.14 1.61
CA PRO A 184 27.38 12.63 0.24
C PRO A 184 27.39 11.09 0.15
N ALA A 185 28.10 10.44 1.07
CA ALA A 185 28.16 8.98 1.14
C ALA A 185 26.81 8.35 1.52
N ASP A 186 26.01 9.03 2.35
CA ASP A 186 24.66 8.55 2.71
C ASP A 186 23.71 8.65 1.51
N ILE A 187 23.82 9.74 0.75
CA ILE A 187 23.05 9.96 -0.48
C ILE A 187 23.36 8.88 -1.53
N ALA A 188 24.63 8.62 -1.79
CA ALA A 188 25.07 7.62 -2.77
C ALA A 188 24.60 6.20 -2.45
N LYS A 189 24.53 5.83 -1.16
CA LYS A 189 24.05 4.50 -0.73
C LYS A 189 22.55 4.28 -0.94
N LEU A 190 21.79 5.36 -1.13
CA LEU A 190 20.33 5.35 -1.09
C LEU A 190 19.70 5.86 -2.40
N THR A 191 20.49 5.92 -3.47
CA THR A 191 20.08 6.31 -4.83
C THR A 191 18.83 5.56 -5.29
N ASP A 192 18.76 4.24 -5.10
CA ASP A 192 17.59 3.44 -5.46
C ASP A 192 16.30 3.92 -4.75
N LYS A 193 16.41 4.29 -3.47
CA LYS A 193 15.27 4.81 -2.71
C LYS A 193 14.91 6.23 -3.16
N ILE A 194 15.90 7.07 -3.45
CA ILE A 194 15.68 8.42 -3.98
C ILE A 194 14.96 8.31 -5.33
N LEU A 195 15.46 7.48 -6.25
CA LEU A 195 14.85 7.23 -7.54
C LEU A 195 13.41 6.73 -7.39
N LEU A 196 13.18 5.66 -6.63
CA LEU A 196 11.84 5.11 -6.49
C LEU A 196 10.87 6.11 -5.84
N ARG A 197 11.26 6.73 -4.73
CA ARG A 197 10.33 7.50 -3.88
C ARG A 197 10.12 8.93 -4.35
N ALA A 198 11.19 9.59 -4.78
CA ALA A 198 11.16 10.99 -5.21
C ALA A 198 10.98 11.11 -6.72
N VAL A 199 11.53 10.23 -7.55
CA VAL A 199 11.40 10.40 -9.01
C VAL A 199 10.22 9.60 -9.54
N LEU A 200 10.23 8.28 -9.37
CA LEU A 200 9.33 7.40 -10.11
C LEU A 200 7.88 7.42 -9.59
N THR A 201 7.71 7.35 -8.26
CA THR A 201 6.37 7.31 -7.66
C THR A 201 5.93 8.64 -7.09
N GLU A 202 6.82 9.65 -7.05
CA GLU A 202 6.58 11.01 -6.54
C GLU A 202 5.96 11.05 -5.13
N THR A 203 6.11 9.97 -4.37
CA THR A 203 5.53 9.81 -3.01
C THR A 203 6.33 10.53 -1.94
N MET A 204 7.52 11.01 -2.27
CA MET A 204 8.36 11.86 -1.43
C MET A 204 8.72 13.14 -2.18
N PRO A 205 8.79 14.27 -1.47
CA PRO A 205 8.32 14.51 -0.10
C PRO A 205 6.79 14.28 0.04
N PRO A 206 6.28 13.87 1.23
CA PRO A 206 4.86 13.54 1.37
C PRO A 206 3.98 14.74 0.98
N ASN A 207 3.02 14.50 0.08
CA ASN A 207 2.13 15.55 -0.46
C ASN A 207 2.89 16.77 -1.03
N ASN A 208 4.10 16.54 -1.55
CA ASN A 208 5.01 17.59 -1.99
C ASN A 208 5.26 18.71 -0.94
N LYS A 209 5.35 18.36 0.35
CA LYS A 209 5.47 19.33 1.47
C LYS A 209 6.57 20.38 1.27
N THR A 210 7.71 20.01 0.68
CA THR A 210 8.85 20.93 0.47
C THR A 210 8.87 21.55 -0.93
N GLY A 211 7.86 21.28 -1.78
CA GLY A 211 7.72 21.90 -3.10
C GLY A 211 8.80 21.50 -4.11
N ILE A 212 9.23 20.23 -4.13
CA ILE A 212 10.16 19.75 -5.16
C ILE A 212 9.52 19.86 -6.55
N THR A 213 10.26 20.39 -7.51
CA THR A 213 9.77 20.64 -8.87
C THR A 213 10.04 19.46 -9.82
N PRO A 214 9.32 19.35 -10.96
CA PRO A 214 9.62 18.34 -11.97
C PRO A 214 11.06 18.40 -12.48
N GLU A 215 11.63 19.59 -12.64
CA GLU A 215 13.00 19.81 -13.10
C GLU A 215 14.03 19.34 -12.06
N GLU A 216 13.74 19.54 -10.77
CA GLU A 216 14.57 19.01 -9.68
C GLU A 216 14.50 17.47 -9.64
N ARG A 217 13.31 16.88 -9.85
CA ARG A 217 13.16 15.42 -9.95
C ARG A 217 13.93 14.86 -11.15
N ASP A 218 13.88 15.53 -12.30
CA ASP A 218 14.61 15.12 -13.50
C ASP A 218 16.14 15.23 -13.31
N ALA A 219 16.61 16.26 -12.60
CA ALA A 219 18.03 16.36 -12.23
C ALA A 219 18.47 15.18 -11.33
N LEU A 220 17.64 14.79 -10.35
CA LEU A 220 17.90 13.59 -9.53
C LEU A 220 17.92 12.31 -10.38
N ARG A 221 16.97 12.17 -11.32
CA ARG A 221 16.91 11.04 -12.25
C ARG A 221 18.19 10.94 -13.07
N CYS A 222 18.55 12.02 -13.75
CA CYS A 222 19.69 12.03 -14.65
C CYS A 222 21.01 11.79 -13.93
N TRP A 223 21.20 12.37 -12.75
CA TRP A 223 22.38 12.09 -11.94
C TRP A 223 22.47 10.60 -11.55
N ILE A 224 21.36 9.95 -11.20
CA ILE A 224 21.33 8.52 -10.86
C ILE A 224 21.61 7.66 -12.11
N GLU A 225 20.99 7.97 -13.24
CA GLU A 225 21.22 7.28 -14.53
C GLU A 225 22.66 7.43 -15.03
N GLN A 226 23.33 8.54 -14.70
CA GLN A 226 24.73 8.82 -15.04
C GLN A 226 25.74 8.16 -14.09
N GLY A 227 25.30 7.36 -13.12
CA GLY A 227 26.18 6.61 -12.21
C GLY A 227 26.29 7.17 -10.80
N ALA A 228 25.53 8.21 -10.47
CA ALA A 228 25.40 8.78 -9.12
C ALA A 228 26.75 9.17 -8.48
N GLU A 229 27.65 9.77 -9.26
CA GLU A 229 28.95 10.20 -8.76
C GLU A 229 28.81 11.36 -7.76
N VAL A 230 29.60 11.32 -6.67
CA VAL A 230 29.57 12.31 -5.58
C VAL A 230 30.76 13.27 -5.59
N ARG A 231 31.55 13.26 -6.67
CA ARG A 231 32.78 14.04 -6.82
C ARG A 231 32.54 15.32 -7.61
#